data_AF-A0A6B3I3F9-F1
#
_entry.id   AF-A0A6B3I3F9-F1
#
_cell.length_a   1.000
_cell.length_b   1.000
_cell.length_c   1.000
_cell.angle_alpha   90.00
_cell.angle_beta   90.00
_cell.angle_gamma   90.00
#
_symmetry.space_group_name_H-M   'P 1'
#
loop_
_entity.id
_entity.type
_entity.pdbx_description
1 polymer ?
#
loop_
_entity_poly.entity_id
_entity_poly.type
_entity_poly.pdbx_seq_one_letter_code
_entity_poly.pdbx_strand_id
1 'polypeptide(L)'
;MGWVPAGDYEVALEAGKVVCRNGTGRRLKTVPAKLKDDPAVVGLRQLTEWLERHERQCLTDVEQWMVRSLPVPTAVLARVWPDPAWQAALRDVVVTGVDGGVAGFLRDVDSERGLGLVDLDGDTVRITPDVVSVPHPVLL
;
A
#
# COMPACT_ATOMS: atom_id res chain seq x y z
N MET A 1 -8.91 13.42 5.20
CA MET A 1 -9.80 12.40 5.79
C MET A 1 -10.88 13.08 6.61
N GLY A 2 -12.10 12.54 6.57
CA GLY A 2 -13.29 13.19 7.14
C GLY A 2 -13.57 12.76 8.57
N TRP A 3 -14.01 13.71 9.39
CA TRP A 3 -14.56 13.47 10.71
C TRP A 3 -16.02 13.00 10.57
N VAL A 4 -16.42 12.03 11.39
CA VAL A 4 -17.75 11.42 11.40
C VAL A 4 -18.40 11.66 12.77
N PRO A 5 -19.67 12.11 12.83
CA PRO A 5 -20.34 12.36 14.10
C PRO A 5 -20.59 11.07 14.90
N ALA A 6 -20.44 11.16 16.23
CA ALA A 6 -20.69 10.12 17.22
C ALA A 6 -21.18 10.76 18.54
N GLY A 7 -22.48 11.09 18.60
CA GLY A 7 -23.07 11.89 19.68
C GLY A 7 -22.50 13.31 19.73
N ASP A 8 -22.04 13.76 20.90
CA ASP A 8 -21.40 15.08 21.11
C ASP A 8 -19.92 15.15 20.65
N TYR A 9 -19.48 14.13 19.92
CA TYR A 9 -18.10 13.95 19.48
C TYR A 9 -18.06 13.72 17.98
N GLU A 10 -16.87 13.85 17.44
CA GLU A 10 -16.55 13.35 16.12
C GLU A 10 -15.38 12.38 16.20
N VAL A 11 -15.41 11.37 15.34
CA VAL A 11 -14.37 10.34 15.23
C VAL A 11 -13.85 10.26 13.81
N ALA A 12 -12.58 9.88 13.67
CA ALA A 12 -11.94 9.72 12.37
C ALA A 12 -10.92 8.58 12.42
N LEU A 13 -10.49 8.12 11.25
CA LEU A 13 -9.32 7.26 11.12
C LEU A 13 -8.10 8.12 10.81
N GLU A 14 -7.05 7.99 11.60
CA GLU A 14 -5.75 8.62 11.34
C GLU A 14 -4.63 7.64 11.67
N ALA A 15 -3.71 7.42 10.72
CA ALA A 15 -2.56 6.54 10.88
C ALA A 15 -2.92 5.17 11.50
N GLY A 16 -3.97 4.53 10.97
CA GLY A 16 -4.45 3.22 11.44
C GLY A 16 -5.12 3.23 12.82
N LYS A 17 -5.53 4.40 13.34
CA LYS A 17 -6.16 4.49 14.66
C LYS A 17 -7.43 5.32 14.62
N VAL A 18 -8.43 4.87 15.36
CA VAL A 18 -9.64 5.66 15.62
C VAL A 18 -9.30 6.77 16.60
N VAL A 19 -9.46 8.01 16.15
CA VAL A 19 -9.21 9.23 16.93
C VAL A 19 -10.53 9.95 17.19
N CYS A 20 -10.56 10.79 18.22
CA CYS A 20 -11.78 11.46 18.66
C CYS A 20 -11.50 12.92 19.01
N ARG A 21 -12.45 13.80 18.69
CA ARG A 21 -12.51 15.18 19.17
C ARG A 21 -13.89 15.50 19.75
N ASN A 22 -13.95 16.43 20.68
CA ASN A 22 -15.22 16.89 21.27
C ASN A 22 -15.94 17.89 20.35
N GLY A 23 -17.15 18.31 20.73
CA GLY A 23 -17.93 19.33 20.02
C GLY A 23 -17.29 20.72 19.90
N THR A 24 -16.17 21.00 20.59
CA THR A 24 -15.37 22.24 20.38
C THR A 24 -14.19 22.02 19.43
N GLY A 25 -14.11 20.85 18.78
CA GLY A 25 -13.01 20.45 17.89
C GLY A 25 -11.71 20.04 18.60
N ARG A 26 -11.68 20.01 19.93
CA ARG A 26 -10.48 19.62 20.70
C ARG A 26 -10.29 18.11 20.64
N ARG A 27 -9.13 17.68 20.13
CA ARG A 27 -8.71 16.28 20.09
C ARG A 27 -8.51 15.73 21.50
N LEU A 28 -9.02 14.52 21.72
CA LEU A 28 -8.92 13.80 22.98
C LEU A 28 -7.78 12.78 22.92
N LYS A 29 -7.24 12.41 24.09
CA LYS A 29 -6.17 11.41 24.22
C LYS A 29 -6.65 10.01 23.81
N THR A 30 -7.91 9.69 24.11
CA THR A 30 -8.54 8.41 23.82
C THR A 30 -9.99 8.62 23.42
N VAL A 31 -10.55 7.68 22.66
CA VAL A 31 -11.98 7.62 22.41
C VAL A 31 -12.69 7.34 23.75
N PRO A 32 -13.67 8.17 24.17
CA PRO A 32 -14.41 7.93 25.41
C PRO A 32 -15.09 6.56 25.43
N ALA A 33 -15.09 5.88 26.59
CA ALA A 33 -15.65 4.53 26.72
C ALA A 33 -17.15 4.45 26.39
N LYS A 34 -17.91 5.54 26.61
CA LYS A 34 -19.33 5.64 26.24
C LYS A 34 -19.61 5.54 24.74
N LEU A 35 -18.60 5.75 23.89
CA LEU A 35 -18.70 5.63 22.44
C LEU A 35 -18.24 4.25 21.93
N LYS A 36 -17.93 3.30 22.82
CA LYS A 36 -17.36 2.00 22.42
C LYS A 36 -18.26 1.25 21.43
N ASP A 37 -19.57 1.30 21.66
CA ASP A 37 -20.59 0.60 20.85
C ASP A 37 -21.29 1.55 19.86
N ASP A 38 -20.81 2.79 19.74
CA ASP A 38 -21.32 3.72 18.73
C ASP A 38 -21.02 3.18 17.32
N PRO A 39 -22.00 3.13 16.41
CA PRO A 39 -21.81 2.55 15.08
C PRO A 39 -20.64 3.14 14.29
N ALA A 40 -20.38 4.44 14.41
CA ALA A 40 -19.26 5.08 13.71
C ALA A 40 -17.91 4.59 14.26
N VAL A 41 -17.81 4.44 15.59
CA VAL A 41 -16.59 3.93 16.24
C VAL A 41 -16.37 2.46 15.88
N VAL A 42 -17.41 1.64 15.94
CA VAL A 42 -17.35 0.22 15.58
C VAL A 42 -16.93 0.05 14.12
N GLY A 43 -17.55 0.79 13.20
CA GLY A 43 -17.22 0.75 11.78
C GLY A 43 -15.78 1.15 11.48
N LEU A 44 -15.27 2.22 12.10
CA LEU A 44 -13.88 2.65 11.93
C LEU A 44 -12.87 1.63 12.49
N ARG A 45 -13.20 0.93 13.59
CA ARG A 45 -12.36 -0.15 14.12
C ARG A 45 -12.32 -1.35 13.18
N GLN A 46 -13.46 -1.78 12.68
CA GLN A 46 -13.54 -2.86 11.69
C GLN A 46 -12.79 -2.49 10.40
N LEU A 47 -12.90 -1.24 9.95
CA LEU A 47 -12.12 -0.74 8.81
C LEU A 47 -10.62 -0.79 9.08
N THR A 48 -10.18 -0.43 10.29
CA THR A 48 -8.77 -0.52 10.68
C THR A 48 -8.27 -1.96 10.59
N GLU A 49 -9.00 -2.91 11.19
CA GLU A 49 -8.66 -4.34 11.13
C GLU A 49 -8.64 -4.88 9.70
N TRP A 50 -9.54 -4.39 8.84
CA TRP A 50 -9.56 -4.74 7.43
C TRP A 50 -8.35 -4.20 6.68
N LEU A 51 -7.98 -2.93 6.88
CA LEU A 51 -6.80 -2.32 6.28
C LEU A 51 -5.51 -3.05 6.70
N GLU A 52 -5.36 -3.38 7.98
CA GLU A 52 -4.21 -4.16 8.47
C GLU A 52 -4.14 -5.56 7.85
N ARG A 53 -5.28 -6.18 7.55
CA ARG A 53 -5.32 -7.47 6.85
C ARG A 53 -4.97 -7.32 5.38
N HIS A 54 -5.47 -6.26 4.75
CA HIS A 54 -5.20 -5.93 3.34
C HIS A 54 -3.71 -5.67 3.12
N GLU A 55 -3.08 -4.84 3.96
CA GLU A 55 -1.64 -4.58 3.92
C GLU A 55 -0.80 -5.87 4.00
N ARG A 56 -1.17 -6.77 4.93
CA ARG A 56 -0.51 -8.08 5.06
C ARG A 56 -0.70 -8.97 3.83
N GLN A 57 -1.89 -8.94 3.22
CA GLN A 57 -2.16 -9.72 2.01
C GLN A 57 -1.34 -9.20 0.83
N CYS A 58 -1.29 -7.87 0.62
CA CYS A 58 -0.48 -7.26 -0.44
C CYS A 58 1.00 -7.65 -0.31
N LEU A 59 1.55 -7.59 0.91
CA LEU A 59 2.93 -8.03 1.16
C LEU A 59 3.12 -9.52 0.84
N THR A 60 2.21 -10.38 1.32
CA THR A 60 2.27 -11.83 1.07
C THR A 60 2.23 -12.15 -0.43
N ASP A 61 1.42 -11.42 -1.21
CA ASP A 61 1.31 -11.62 -2.66
C ASP A 61 2.61 -11.22 -3.38
N VAL A 62 3.21 -10.09 -3.01
CA VAL A 62 4.51 -9.65 -3.57
C VAL A 62 5.64 -10.61 -3.18
N GLU A 63 5.65 -11.10 -1.93
CA GLU A 63 6.57 -12.15 -1.49
C GLU A 63 6.40 -13.44 -2.30
N GLN A 64 5.16 -13.82 -2.61
CA GLN A 64 4.91 -14.98 -3.45
C GLN A 64 5.42 -14.78 -4.89
N TRP A 65 5.33 -13.56 -5.43
CA TRP A 65 5.94 -13.24 -6.73
C TRP A 65 7.46 -13.38 -6.67
N MET A 66 8.11 -12.85 -5.62
CA MET A 66 9.55 -12.99 -5.37
C MET A 66 9.99 -14.46 -5.26
N VAL A 67 9.40 -15.23 -4.33
CA VAL A 67 9.84 -16.61 -4.03
C VAL A 67 9.75 -17.53 -5.24
N ARG A 68 8.79 -17.26 -6.14
CA ARG A 68 8.56 -18.06 -7.34
C ARG A 68 9.12 -17.43 -8.60
N SER A 69 9.79 -16.28 -8.50
CA SER A 69 10.24 -15.47 -9.64
C SER A 69 9.15 -15.32 -10.71
N LEU A 70 7.91 -15.05 -10.29
CA LEU A 70 6.77 -15.08 -11.21
C LEU A 70 6.85 -13.94 -12.23
N PRO A 71 6.51 -14.20 -13.50
CA PRO A 71 6.23 -13.15 -14.45
C PRO A 71 4.97 -12.40 -14.02
N VAL A 72 5.08 -11.08 -13.86
CA VAL A 72 4.01 -10.15 -13.50
C VAL A 72 3.76 -9.21 -14.67
N PRO A 73 2.55 -9.21 -15.25
CA PRO A 73 2.20 -8.23 -16.29
C PRO A 73 2.27 -6.80 -15.77
N THR A 74 2.85 -5.89 -16.55
CA THR A 74 2.92 -4.46 -16.21
C THR A 74 1.53 -3.86 -15.98
N ALA A 75 0.51 -4.35 -16.70
CA ALA A 75 -0.87 -3.95 -16.49
C ALA A 75 -1.42 -4.30 -15.09
N VAL A 76 -0.96 -5.40 -14.48
CA VAL A 76 -1.32 -5.76 -13.09
C VAL A 76 -0.68 -4.78 -12.13
N LEU A 77 0.62 -4.50 -12.29
CA LEU A 77 1.32 -3.50 -11.48
C LEU A 77 0.63 -2.13 -11.58
N ALA A 78 0.30 -1.68 -12.79
CA ALA A 78 -0.39 -0.40 -12.99
C ALA A 78 -1.78 -0.36 -12.37
N ARG A 79 -2.49 -1.49 -12.32
CA ARG A 79 -3.81 -1.58 -11.68
C ARG A 79 -3.74 -1.47 -10.17
N VAL A 80 -2.73 -2.07 -9.54
CA VAL A 80 -2.60 -2.11 -8.08
C VAL A 80 -1.84 -0.90 -7.52
N TRP A 81 -0.98 -0.27 -8.32
CA TRP A 81 -0.13 0.85 -7.89
C TRP A 81 -0.88 2.05 -7.26
N PRO A 82 -2.12 2.41 -7.63
CA PRO A 82 -2.82 3.49 -6.94
C PRO A 82 -3.16 3.19 -5.47
N ASP A 83 -3.12 1.92 -5.05
CA ASP A 83 -3.36 1.50 -3.68
C ASP A 83 -2.08 1.66 -2.82
N PRO A 84 -2.10 2.47 -1.75
CA PRO A 84 -0.94 2.68 -0.89
C PRO A 84 -0.38 1.39 -0.27
N ALA A 85 -1.21 0.39 0.03
CA ALA A 85 -0.76 -0.88 0.60
C ALA A 85 0.09 -1.66 -0.42
N TRP A 86 -0.35 -1.67 -1.68
CA TRP A 86 0.42 -2.25 -2.78
C TRP A 86 1.68 -1.44 -3.07
N GLN A 87 1.63 -0.10 -3.08
CA GLN A 87 2.84 0.71 -3.25
C GLN A 87 3.87 0.41 -2.17
N ALA A 88 3.45 0.29 -0.91
CA ALA A 88 4.35 0.00 0.20
C ALA A 88 5.05 -1.36 0.04
N ALA A 89 4.34 -2.38 -0.46
CA ALA A 89 4.91 -3.70 -0.71
C ALA A 89 5.79 -3.78 -1.98
N LEU A 90 5.45 -3.00 -3.01
CA LEU A 90 6.11 -3.05 -4.32
C LEU A 90 7.27 -2.07 -4.47
N ARG A 91 7.28 -0.98 -3.71
CA ARG A 91 8.36 0.01 -3.75
C ARG A 91 9.66 -0.67 -3.34
N ASP A 92 10.71 -0.41 -4.12
CA ASP A 92 12.08 -0.90 -3.90
C ASP A 92 12.26 -2.41 -4.14
N VAL A 93 11.25 -3.06 -4.70
CA VAL A 93 11.39 -4.40 -5.24
C VAL A 93 12.27 -4.37 -6.49
N VAL A 94 13.17 -5.36 -6.61
CA VAL A 94 13.99 -5.55 -7.80
C VAL A 94 13.11 -6.06 -8.94
N VAL A 95 13.25 -5.44 -10.10
CA VAL A 95 12.54 -5.81 -11.33
C VAL A 95 13.56 -6.34 -12.33
N THR A 96 13.23 -7.46 -12.96
CA THR A 96 14.03 -8.07 -14.03
C THR A 96 13.25 -8.13 -15.34
N GLY A 97 13.98 -7.99 -16.45
CA GLY A 97 13.46 -8.25 -17.79
C GLY A 97 13.22 -9.74 -18.04
N VAL A 98 12.59 -10.07 -19.17
CA VAL A 98 12.31 -11.46 -19.59
C VAL A 98 13.61 -12.24 -19.86
N ASP A 99 14.69 -11.55 -20.18
CA ASP A 99 16.04 -12.08 -20.34
C ASP A 99 16.77 -12.35 -19.00
N GLY A 100 16.14 -12.03 -17.87
CA GLY A 100 16.71 -12.16 -16.53
C GLY A 100 17.66 -11.03 -16.14
N GLY A 101 17.84 -10.02 -17.00
CA GLY A 101 18.64 -8.84 -16.68
C GLY A 101 17.97 -8.00 -15.60
N VAL A 102 18.74 -7.58 -14.58
CA VAL A 102 18.25 -6.65 -13.56
C VAL A 102 18.02 -5.28 -14.20
N ALA A 103 16.76 -4.85 -14.19
CA ALA A 103 16.37 -3.55 -14.71
C ALA A 103 16.49 -2.44 -13.64
N GLY A 104 16.29 -2.77 -12.36
CA GLY A 104 16.45 -1.84 -11.25
C GLY A 104 15.40 -1.99 -10.15
N PHE A 105 15.37 -1.04 -9.23
CA PHE A 105 14.40 -0.94 -8.14
C PHE A 105 13.15 -0.20 -8.58
N LEU A 106 11.97 -0.78 -8.34
CA LEU A 106 10.70 -0.18 -8.69
C LEU A 106 10.41 1.07 -7.83
N ARG A 107 10.20 2.23 -8.48
CA ARG A 107 9.89 3.49 -7.80
C ARG A 107 8.55 4.09 -8.19
N ASP A 108 8.09 3.82 -9.42
CA ASP A 108 6.82 4.30 -9.95
C ASP A 108 6.22 3.32 -10.95
N VAL A 109 4.89 3.32 -11.07
CA VAL A 109 4.16 2.61 -12.10
C VAL A 109 3.04 3.50 -12.60
N ASP A 110 2.99 3.69 -13.91
CA ASP A 110 1.97 4.50 -14.55
C ASP A 110 1.53 3.82 -15.84
N SER A 111 0.21 3.81 -16.05
CA SER A 111 -0.44 3.03 -17.10
C SER A 111 -0.11 3.48 -18.51
N GLU A 112 0.28 4.74 -18.70
CA GLU A 112 0.58 5.30 -20.02
C GLU A 112 2.08 5.30 -20.29
N ARG A 113 2.84 5.69 -19.27
CA ARG A 113 4.26 5.96 -19.44
C ARG A 113 5.12 4.75 -19.04
N GLY A 114 4.61 3.77 -18.27
CA GLY A 114 5.31 2.53 -17.91
C GLY A 114 5.93 2.52 -16.50
N LEU A 115 6.91 1.64 -16.29
CA LEU A 115 7.60 1.45 -15.01
C LEU A 115 8.73 2.47 -14.85
N GLY A 116 8.72 3.20 -13.73
CA GLY A 116 9.84 4.04 -13.29
C GLY A 116 10.73 3.26 -12.33
N LEU A 117 12.01 3.14 -12.68
CA LEU A 117 13.01 2.38 -11.93
C LEU A 117 14.18 3.27 -11.52
N VAL A 118 14.91 2.85 -10.49
CA VAL A 118 16.29 3.27 -10.26
C VAL A 118 17.20 2.12 -10.64
N ASP A 119 18.05 2.30 -11.63
CA ASP A 119 18.95 1.26 -12.12
C ASP A 119 20.16 1.04 -11.19
N LEU A 120 21.10 0.18 -11.62
CA LEU A 120 22.29 -0.17 -10.84
C LEU A 120 23.29 0.98 -10.71
N ASP A 121 23.27 1.94 -11.64
CA ASP A 121 24.11 3.13 -11.61
C ASP A 121 23.49 4.25 -10.75
N GLY A 122 22.25 4.05 -10.29
CA GLY A 122 21.50 5.00 -9.49
C GLY A 122 20.68 5.99 -10.32
N ASP A 123 20.63 5.79 -11.64
CA ASP A 123 19.88 6.64 -12.55
C ASP A 123 18.40 6.30 -12.53
N THR A 124 17.56 7.33 -12.65
CA THR A 124 16.12 7.13 -12.79
C THR A 124 15.79 6.87 -14.25
N VAL A 125 15.37 5.64 -14.54
CA VAL A 125 15.03 5.19 -15.89
C VAL A 125 13.56 4.82 -16.01
N ARG A 126 13.09 4.76 -17.25
CA ARG A 126 11.72 4.38 -17.55
C ARG A 126 11.67 3.31 -18.63
N ILE A 127 10.94 2.24 -18.35
CA ILE A 127 10.77 1.12 -19.26
C ILE A 127 9.29 0.78 -19.45
N THR A 128 8.97 0.23 -20.62
CA THR A 128 7.60 -0.19 -20.98
C THR A 128 7.55 -1.66 -21.42
N PRO A 129 7.99 -2.61 -20.57
CA PRO A 129 7.83 -4.02 -20.86
C PRO A 129 6.36 -4.44 -20.70
N ASP A 130 5.91 -5.44 -21.45
CA ASP A 130 4.57 -6.02 -21.24
C ASP A 130 4.52 -6.84 -19.94
N VAL A 131 5.63 -7.49 -19.60
CA VAL A 131 5.81 -8.39 -18.45
C VAL A 131 7.19 -8.15 -17.84
N VAL A 132 7.25 -8.16 -16.51
CA VAL A 132 8.50 -8.18 -15.74
C VAL A 132 8.50 -9.35 -14.78
N SER A 133 9.66 -9.75 -14.29
CA SER A 133 9.74 -10.71 -13.18
C SER A 133 10.25 -10.02 -11.93
N VAL A 134 9.72 -10.45 -10.79
CA VAL A 134 10.24 -10.08 -9.48
C VAL A 134 11.11 -11.26 -9.02
N PRO A 135 12.44 -11.20 -9.14
CA PRO A 135 13.29 -12.37 -8.92
C PRO A 135 13.39 -12.72 -7.44
N HIS A 136 13.55 -14.01 -7.14
CA HIS A 136 13.97 -14.44 -5.81
C HIS A 136 15.33 -13.80 -5.47
N PRO A 137 15.53 -13.23 -4.26
CA PRO A 137 16.80 -12.59 -3.88
C PRO A 137 18.07 -13.45 -3.96
N VAL A 138 17.95 -14.78 -4.12
CA VAL A 138 19.09 -15.71 -4.25
C VAL A 138 19.61 -15.75 -5.68
N LEU A 139 18.83 -15.24 -6.64
CA LEU A 139 19.17 -15.17 -8.06
C LEU A 139 19.85 -13.85 -8.43
N LEU A 140 20.07 -12.96 -7.46
CA LEU A 140 20.69 -11.64 -7.62
C LEU A 140 22.17 -11.67 -7.23
#